data_AF-A0A961LF16-F1
#
_entry.id   AF-A0A961LF16-F1
#
_cell.length_a   1.000
_cell.length_b   1.000
_cell.length_c   1.000
_cell.angle_alpha   90.00
_cell.angle_beta   90.00
_cell.angle_gamma   90.00
#
_symmetry.space_group_name_H-M   'P 1'
#
loop_
_entity.id
_entity.type
_entity.pdbx_description
1 polymer ?
#
loop_
_entity_poly.entity_id
_entity_poly.type
_entity_poly.pdbx_seq_one_letter_code
_entity_poly.pdbx_strand_id
1 'polypeptide(L)'
;LIMFAVLNRFDGSWEEAARDAGAKPSQILLYVTLPILFPGLIAVALFGFTLSYDEFPRSLLTLGTRNTLPLEVANMTSSVTTPALYAIGTITTILSLAVIALAFWGIAVVQKRRSRRAESETQ
;
A
#
# COMPACT_ATOMS: atom_id res chain seq x y z
N LEU A 1 7.07 -6.76 11.89
CA LEU A 1 6.06 -7.82 12.10
C LEU A 1 5.28 -8.14 10.82
N ILE A 2 4.67 -7.15 10.15
CA ILE A 2 3.85 -7.41 8.94
C ILE A 2 4.68 -8.01 7.78
N MET A 3 5.90 -7.52 7.54
CA MET A 3 6.78 -8.11 6.51
C MET A 3 7.05 -9.60 6.75
N PHE A 4 7.24 -10.00 8.01
CA PHE A 4 7.45 -11.39 8.39
C PHE A 4 6.22 -12.25 8.06
N ALA A 5 5.02 -11.74 8.28
CA ALA A 5 3.78 -12.44 7.93
C ALA A 5 3.61 -12.59 6.41
N VAL A 6 4.01 -11.58 5.62
CA VAL A 6 3.99 -11.65 4.15
C VAL A 6 4.96 -12.72 3.65
N LEU A 7 6.18 -12.75 4.18
CA LEU A 7 7.20 -13.74 3.80
C LEU A 7 6.84 -15.16 4.26
N ASN A 8 6.26 -15.33 5.44
CA ASN A 8 5.80 -16.66 5.92
C ASN A 8 4.70 -17.27 5.05
N ARG A 9 3.98 -16.47 4.26
CA ARG A 9 2.94 -16.96 3.35
C ARG A 9 3.48 -17.31 1.96
N PHE A 10 4.76 -17.04 1.71
CA PHE A 10 5.42 -17.40 0.47
C PHE A 10 5.88 -18.86 0.53
N ASP A 11 5.46 -19.64 -0.46
CA ASP A 11 5.91 -21.02 -0.64
C ASP A 11 7.13 -21.03 -1.58
N GLY A 12 8.24 -21.62 -1.13
CA GLY A 12 9.47 -21.72 -1.92
C GLY A 12 9.35 -22.62 -3.16
N SER A 13 8.32 -23.47 -3.22
CA SER A 13 8.08 -24.39 -4.35
C SER A 13 7.96 -23.67 -5.70
N TRP A 14 7.49 -22.42 -5.72
CA TRP A 14 7.42 -21.59 -6.93
C TRP A 14 8.81 -21.23 -7.49
N GLU A 15 9.79 -21.02 -6.62
CA GLU A 15 11.17 -20.71 -7.04
C GLU A 15 11.88 -21.98 -7.53
N GLU A 16 11.63 -23.11 -6.88
CA GLU A 16 12.13 -24.42 -7.30
C GLU A 16 11.61 -24.79 -8.69
N ALA A 17 10.30 -24.68 -8.91
CA ALA A 17 9.68 -24.94 -10.21
C ALA A 17 10.23 -24.02 -11.32
N ALA A 18 10.48 -22.74 -11.02
CA ALA A 18 11.08 -21.80 -11.96
C ALA A 18 12.55 -22.16 -12.29
N ARG A 19 13.28 -22.67 -11.30
CA ARG A 19 14.65 -23.16 -11.50
C ARG A 19 14.68 -24.43 -12.36
N ASP A 20 13.74 -25.34 -12.15
CA ASP A 20 13.58 -26.55 -12.98
C ASP A 20 13.24 -26.20 -14.43
N ALA A 21 12.50 -25.11 -14.65
CA ALA A 21 12.24 -24.55 -15.99
C ALA A 21 13.46 -23.81 -16.62
N GLY A 22 14.61 -23.78 -15.94
CA GLY A 22 15.85 -23.16 -16.44
C GLY A 22 15.97 -21.65 -16.21
N ALA A 23 15.14 -21.05 -15.34
CA ALA A 23 15.20 -19.62 -15.05
C ALA A 23 16.46 -19.25 -14.25
N LYS A 24 17.11 -18.13 -14.63
CA LYS A 24 18.24 -17.55 -13.90
C LYS A 24 17.75 -16.89 -12.58
N PRO A 25 18.60 -16.75 -11.55
CA PRO A 25 18.20 -16.16 -10.26
C PRO A 25 17.54 -14.77 -10.37
N SER A 26 18.02 -13.91 -11.28
CA SER A 26 17.42 -12.60 -11.53
C SER A 26 16.02 -12.69 -12.14
N GLN A 27 15.76 -13.71 -12.97
CA GLN A 27 14.44 -13.95 -13.54
C GLN A 27 13.47 -14.47 -12.48
N ILE A 28 13.92 -15.38 -11.60
CA ILE A 28 13.12 -15.88 -10.49
C ILE A 28 12.70 -14.72 -9.59
N LEU A 29 13.64 -13.85 -9.20
CA LEU A 29 13.34 -12.69 -8.36
C LEU A 29 12.36 -11.72 -9.02
N LEU A 30 12.57 -11.32 -10.28
CA LEU A 30 11.71 -10.32 -10.95
C LEU A 30 10.36 -10.87 -11.38
N TYR A 31 10.27 -12.12 -11.81
CA TYR A 31 9.06 -12.67 -12.45
C TYR A 31 8.26 -13.62 -11.55
N VAL A 32 8.85 -14.15 -10.47
CA VAL A 32 8.19 -15.08 -9.55
C VAL A 32 8.07 -14.45 -8.17
N THR A 33 9.19 -14.21 -7.50
CA THR A 33 9.21 -13.78 -6.09
C THR A 33 8.60 -12.39 -5.92
N LEU A 34 9.07 -11.39 -6.67
CA LEU A 34 8.56 -10.02 -6.54
C LEU A 34 7.07 -9.91 -6.86
N PRO A 35 6.53 -10.42 -7.99
CA PRO A 35 5.10 -10.32 -8.29
C PRO A 35 4.20 -11.03 -7.26
N ILE A 36 4.64 -12.17 -6.71
CA ILE A 36 3.89 -12.91 -5.68
C ILE A 36 3.88 -12.11 -4.36
N LEU A 37 5.02 -11.54 -3.97
CA LEU A 37 5.15 -10.74 -2.74
C LEU A 37 4.58 -9.32 -2.88
N PHE A 38 4.50 -8.78 -4.10
CA PHE A 38 4.09 -7.41 -4.41
C PHE A 38 2.80 -6.94 -3.71
N PRO A 39 1.67 -7.69 -3.72
CA PRO A 39 0.48 -7.28 -2.98
C PRO A 39 0.74 -7.15 -1.47
N GLY A 40 1.58 -8.01 -0.90
CA GLY A 40 2.00 -7.92 0.51
C GLY A 40 2.94 -6.75 0.77
N LEU A 41 3.85 -6.44 -0.17
CA LEU A 41 4.73 -5.27 -0.08
C LEU A 41 3.94 -3.97 -0.07
N ILE A 42 2.87 -3.86 -0.89
CA ILE A 42 1.97 -2.70 -0.86
C ILE A 42 1.33 -2.55 0.53
N ALA A 43 0.84 -3.64 1.12
CA ALA A 43 0.24 -3.61 2.45
C ALA A 43 1.24 -3.16 3.53
N VAL A 44 2.48 -3.65 3.49
CA VAL A 44 3.55 -3.22 4.39
C VAL A 44 3.91 -1.75 4.19
N ALA A 45 4.02 -1.29 2.94
CA ALA A 45 4.34 0.09 2.61
C ALA A 45 3.25 1.06 3.10
N LEU A 46 1.98 0.75 2.85
CA LEU A 46 0.84 1.55 3.33
C LEU A 46 0.80 1.61 4.86
N PHE A 47 1.01 0.48 5.53
CA PHE A 47 1.05 0.44 6.99
C PHE A 47 2.22 1.26 7.56
N GLY A 48 3.42 1.13 6.97
CA GLY A 48 4.58 1.93 7.36
C GLY A 48 4.35 3.42 7.16
N PHE A 49 3.72 3.81 6.05
CA PHE A 49 3.31 5.20 5.81
C PHE A 49 2.33 5.70 6.88
N THR A 50 1.30 4.92 7.22
CA THR A 50 0.34 5.28 8.28
C THR A 50 1.03 5.49 9.62
N LEU A 51 1.93 4.59 10.03
CA LEU A 51 2.69 4.74 11.27
C LEU A 51 3.60 5.98 11.25
N SER A 52 4.24 6.25 10.11
CA SER A 52 5.07 7.45 9.97
C SER A 52 4.25 8.73 10.07
N TYR A 53 3.02 8.72 9.54
CA TYR A 53 2.12 9.88 9.58
C TYR A 53 1.56 10.13 10.99
N ASP A 54 1.36 9.06 11.77
CA ASP A 54 0.87 9.10 13.16
C ASP A 54 1.94 9.56 14.18
N GLU A 55 3.20 9.69 13.76
CA GLU A 55 4.31 10.07 14.63
C GLU A 55 4.41 11.60 14.85
N PHE A 56 3.31 12.18 15.35
CA PHE A 56 3.22 13.58 15.72
C PHE A 56 4.16 13.98 16.88
N PRO A 57 4.26 13.22 17.99
CA PRO A 57 5.10 13.62 19.13
C PRO A 57 6.58 13.74 18.79
N ARG A 58 7.16 12.82 18.01
CA ARG A 58 8.58 12.95 17.60
C ARG A 58 8.79 14.12 16.65
N SER A 59 7.84 14.35 15.75
CA SER A 59 7.92 15.49 14.81
C SER A 59 7.90 16.83 15.57
N LEU A 60 7.13 16.94 16.66
CA LEU A 60 7.15 18.11 17.55
C LEU A 60 8.51 18.33 18.23
N LEU A 61 9.16 17.27 18.71
CA LEU A 61 10.43 17.39 19.43
C LEU A 61 11.64 17.65 18.51
N THR A 62 11.46 17.47 17.19
CA THR A 62 12.50 17.66 16.17
C THR A 62 12.16 18.79 15.19
N LEU A 63 11.25 19.70 15.60
CA LEU A 63 10.84 20.85 14.81
C LEU A 63 12.03 21.71 14.35
N GLY A 64 12.08 21.97 13.04
CA GLY A 64 12.97 22.97 12.44
C GLY A 64 12.19 24.23 12.05
N THR A 65 12.68 24.97 11.05
CA THR A 65 12.04 26.22 10.57
C THR A 65 10.75 25.97 9.77
N ARG A 66 10.42 24.71 9.43
CA ARG A 66 9.25 24.35 8.61
C ARG A 66 8.43 23.26 9.28
N ASN A 67 7.11 23.42 9.28
CA ASN A 67 6.16 22.43 9.80
C ASN A 67 5.89 21.33 8.75
N THR A 68 5.67 20.10 9.23
CA THR A 68 5.07 19.04 8.41
C THR A 68 3.56 19.21 8.36
N LEU A 69 2.89 18.54 7.41
CA LEU A 69 1.44 18.63 7.27
C LEU A 69 0.66 18.29 8.56
N PRO A 70 0.96 17.20 9.31
CA PRO A 70 0.30 16.92 10.58
C PRO A 70 0.46 18.02 11.63
N LEU A 71 1.67 18.59 11.73
CA LEU A 71 1.98 19.69 12.65
C LEU A 71 1.20 20.95 12.31
N GLU A 72 1.11 21.28 11.03
CA GLU A 72 0.41 22.46 10.55
C GLU A 72 -1.10 22.36 10.82
N VAL A 73 -1.71 21.21 10.54
CA VAL A 73 -3.13 20.96 10.83
C VAL A 73 -3.43 21.07 12.34
N ALA A 74 -2.53 20.56 13.19
CA ALA A 74 -2.66 20.70 14.64
C ALA A 74 -2.55 22.16 15.11
N ASN A 75 -1.64 22.94 14.52
CA ASN A 75 -1.47 24.37 14.81
C ASN A 75 -2.71 25.18 14.37
N MET A 76 -3.29 24.87 13.21
CA MET A 76 -4.52 25.50 12.70
C MET A 76 -5.73 25.26 13.61
N THR A 77 -5.76 24.12 14.31
CA THR A 77 -6.84 23.77 15.24
C THR A 77 -6.66 24.45 16.61
N SER A 78 -5.41 24.72 17.00
CA SER A 78 -5.07 25.42 18.25
C SER A 78 -5.12 26.95 18.14
N SER A 79 -5.15 27.49 16.92
CA SER A 79 -5.23 28.93 16.61
C SER A 79 -6.64 29.31 16.12
N VAL A 80 -6.82 30.51 15.53
CA VAL A 80 -8.07 30.88 14.87
C VAL A 80 -8.33 29.93 13.70
N THR A 81 -9.38 29.10 13.80
CA THR A 81 -9.76 28.17 12.75
C THR A 81 -10.07 28.92 11.45
N THR A 82 -9.26 28.69 10.42
CA THR A 82 -9.47 29.29 9.10
C THR A 82 -10.29 28.33 8.20
N PRO A 83 -11.02 28.85 7.19
CA PRO A 83 -11.72 28.01 6.22
C PRO A 83 -10.82 27.01 5.48
N ALA A 84 -9.50 27.25 5.45
CA ALA A 84 -8.52 26.36 4.85
C ALA A 84 -8.50 24.97 5.51
N LEU A 85 -8.77 24.87 6.82
CA LEU A 85 -8.84 23.59 7.52
C LEU A 85 -9.94 22.68 6.95
N TYR A 86 -11.11 23.24 6.68
CA TYR A 86 -12.23 22.50 6.08
C TYR A 86 -11.97 22.11 4.62
N ALA A 87 -11.26 22.96 3.87
CA ALA A 87 -10.86 22.63 2.51
C ALA A 87 -9.90 21.43 2.48
N ILE A 88 -8.89 21.42 3.37
CA ILE A 88 -7.96 20.28 3.51
C ILE A 88 -8.73 19.00 3.85
N GLY A 89 -9.62 19.04 4.86
CA GLY A 89 -10.43 17.88 5.25
C GLY A 89 -11.33 17.36 4.12
N THR A 90 -11.89 18.26 3.31
CA THR A 90 -12.71 17.87 2.16
C THR A 90 -11.86 17.19 1.08
N ILE A 91 -10.70 17.75 0.75
CA ILE A 91 -9.78 17.20 -0.25
C ILE A 91 -9.25 15.83 0.19
N THR A 92 -8.82 15.68 1.44
CA THR A 92 -8.34 14.40 1.96
C THR A 92 -9.45 13.36 1.95
N THR A 93 -10.67 13.71 2.32
CA THR A 93 -11.84 12.81 2.25
C THR A 93 -12.12 12.34 0.83
N ILE A 94 -12.18 13.25 -0.15
CA ILE A 94 -12.42 12.91 -1.56
C ILE A 94 -11.30 12.00 -2.08
N LEU A 95 -10.05 12.31 -1.76
CA LEU A 95 -8.90 11.50 -2.16
C LEU A 95 -8.98 10.08 -1.57
N SER A 96 -9.30 9.96 -0.28
CA SER A 96 -9.47 8.64 0.36
C SER A 96 -10.59 7.82 -0.29
N LEU A 97 -11.75 8.43 -0.55
CA LEU A 97 -12.86 7.75 -1.22
C LEU A 97 -12.47 7.32 -2.65
N ALA A 98 -11.74 8.16 -3.39
CA ALA A 98 -11.26 7.82 -4.73
C ALA A 98 -10.30 6.62 -4.69
N VAL A 99 -9.34 6.61 -3.77
CA VAL A 99 -8.40 5.49 -3.60
C VAL A 99 -9.14 4.20 -3.26
N ILE A 100 -10.10 4.25 -2.33
CA ILE A 100 -10.92 3.10 -1.95
C ILE A 100 -11.74 2.59 -3.14
N ALA A 101 -12.37 3.48 -3.89
CA ALA A 101 -13.15 3.12 -5.08
C ALA A 101 -12.27 2.46 -6.16
N LEU A 102 -11.08 3.00 -6.41
CA LEU A 102 -10.11 2.42 -7.35
C LEU A 102 -9.62 1.04 -6.89
N ALA A 103 -9.39 0.84 -5.60
CA ALA A 103 -9.01 -0.46 -5.05
C ALA A 103 -10.11 -1.51 -5.25
N PHE A 104 -11.37 -1.18 -4.92
CA PHE A 104 -12.51 -2.07 -5.15
C PHE A 104 -12.70 -2.38 -6.64
N TRP A 105 -12.57 -1.37 -7.49
CA TRP A 105 -12.65 -1.55 -8.94
C TRP A 105 -11.55 -2.48 -9.46
N GLY A 106 -10.31 -2.29 -9.03
CA GLY A 106 -9.19 -3.16 -9.38
C GLY A 106 -9.41 -4.61 -8.94
N ILE A 107 -9.89 -4.83 -7.73
CA ILE A 107 -10.24 -6.17 -7.22
C ILE A 107 -11.35 -6.80 -8.07
N ALA A 108 -12.41 -6.06 -8.37
CA ALA A 108 -13.51 -6.54 -9.20
C ALA A 108 -13.05 -6.93 -10.61
N VAL A 109 -12.14 -6.15 -11.22
CA VAL A 109 -11.56 -6.46 -12.54
C VAL A 109 -10.73 -7.74 -12.48
N VAL A 110 -9.90 -7.92 -11.46
CA VAL A 110 -9.07 -9.14 -11.29
C VAL A 110 -9.94 -10.37 -11.07
N GLN A 111 -10.99 -10.28 -10.25
CA GLN A 111 -11.93 -11.37 -10.01
C GLN A 111 -12.72 -11.75 -11.28
N LYS A 112 -13.13 -10.76 -12.08
CA LYS A 112 -13.80 -10.98 -13.36
C LYS A 112 -12.88 -11.66 -14.40
N ARG A 113 -11.57 -11.37 -14.37
CA ARG A 113 -10.58 -12.06 -15.21
C ARG A 113 -10.35 -13.51 -14.78
N ARG A 114 -10.35 -13.79 -13.47
CA ARG A 114 -10.18 -15.15 -12.94
C ARG A 114 -11.37 -16.06 -13.24
N SER A 115 -12.60 -15.56 -13.08
CA SER A 115 -13.83 -16.32 -13.42
C SER A 115 -13.88 -16.73 -14.90
N ARG A 116 -13.57 -15.80 -15.82
CA ARG A 116 -13.54 -16.11 -17.26
C ARG A 116 -12.50 -17.16 -17.66
N ARG A 117 -11.40 -17.28 -16.92
CA ARG A 117 -10.33 -18.25 -17.22
C ARG A 117 -10.68 -19.66 -16.73
N ALA A 118 -11.45 -19.77 -15.65
CA ALA A 118 -11.95 -21.05 -15.14
C ALA A 118 -13.02 -21.66 -16.06
N GLU A 119 -13.85 -20.84 -16.72
CA GLU A 119 -14.87 -21.29 -17.68
C GLU A 119 -14.29 -21.83 -19.00
N SER A 120 -13.06 -21.43 -19.36
CA SER A 120 -12.39 -21.91 -20.60
C SER A 120 -11.65 -23.23 -20.43
N GLU A 121 -11.39 -23.68 -19.20
CA GLU A 121 -10.66 -24.94 -18.93
C GLU A 121 -11.61 -26.15 -18.78
N THR A 122 -12.93 -25.93 -18.73
CA THR A 122 -13.96 -26.97 -18.61
C THR A 122 -14.63 -27.34 -19.94
N GLN A 123 -14.21 -26.73 -21.06
CA GLN A 123 -14.61 -27.11 -22.43
C GLN A 123 -13.45 -27.81 -23.14
#